data_AF-A0A9P8PID2-F1
#
_entry.id   AF-A0A9P8PID2-F1
#
_cell.length_a   1.000
_cell.length_b   1.000
_cell.length_c   1.000
_cell.angle_alpha   90.00
_cell.angle_beta   90.00
_cell.angle_gamma   90.00
#
_symmetry.space_group_name_H-M   'P 1'
#
loop_
_entity.id
_entity.type
_entity.pdbx_description
1 polymer ?
#
loop_
_entity_poly.entity_id
_entity_poly.type
_entity_poly.pdbx_seq_one_letter_code
_entity_poly.pdbx_strand_id
1 'polypeptide(L)'
;MTISEESQQLYQKKIQKQLKENQSHLESLTHPGCQLKLTYPLNSNAPPLNDDELVFFFDIDNCLYKRSSGIHDLMQISINDYVRTTLNLSKDDAQQLQSKYYHQYGLAIQGLVKFHKINAIEYNEKVDDSLPLQDILYPDPELRQLLINLRLTGKVSRLWLFTNAYKNHALRVIRLLGIADLFDGLTYCDYEQPDEILCKPNPEFFQTALKQAGCSNFENCLFVDDSSANVLTAKNLKFKNIVHFIERDQDLGTTPHGVELIRNILDLPKILPEIFEP
;
A
#
# COMPACT_ATOMS: atom_id res chain seq x y z
N MET A 1 9.64 -6.68 -32.42
CA MET A 1 8.89 -5.86 -33.39
C MET A 1 8.71 -4.51 -32.72
N THR A 2 9.32 -3.45 -33.25
CA THR A 2 9.30 -2.11 -32.65
C THR A 2 7.87 -1.57 -32.63
N ILE A 3 7.43 -1.03 -31.49
CA ILE A 3 6.10 -0.42 -31.37
C ILE A 3 6.07 0.87 -32.21
N SER A 4 5.05 1.05 -33.03
CA SER A 4 4.93 2.22 -33.91
C SER A 4 4.70 3.51 -33.10
N GLU A 5 5.13 4.66 -33.63
CA GLU A 5 4.88 5.98 -33.03
C GLU A 5 3.38 6.24 -32.84
N GLU A 6 2.55 5.79 -33.77
CA GLU A 6 1.08 5.87 -33.69
C GLU A 6 0.53 5.09 -32.47
N SER A 7 1.07 3.90 -32.21
CA SER A 7 0.70 3.08 -31.06
C SER A 7 1.09 3.76 -29.73
N GLN A 8 2.26 4.42 -29.67
CA GLN A 8 2.67 5.17 -28.48
C GLN A 8 1.77 6.39 -28.21
N GLN A 9 1.41 7.13 -29.26
CA GLN A 9 0.49 8.27 -29.14
C GLN A 9 -0.91 7.84 -28.68
N LEU A 10 -1.41 6.72 -29.19
CA LEU A 10 -2.71 6.17 -28.78
C LEU A 10 -2.70 5.76 -27.30
N TYR A 11 -1.62 5.10 -26.85
CA TYR A 11 -1.42 4.74 -25.45
C TYR A 11 -1.42 5.98 -24.55
N GLN A 12 -0.64 7.01 -24.88
CA GLN A 12 -0.62 8.26 -24.11
C GLN A 12 -1.99 8.93 -24.01
N LYS A 13 -2.73 9.01 -25.13
CA LYS A 13 -4.10 9.57 -25.14
C LYS A 13 -5.05 8.78 -24.24
N LYS A 14 -4.96 7.45 -24.23
CA LYS A 14 -5.76 6.57 -23.36
C LYS A 14 -5.46 6.86 -21.89
N ILE A 15 -4.19 6.93 -21.50
CA ILE A 15 -3.77 7.23 -20.13
C ILE A 15 -4.29 8.60 -19.68
N GLN A 16 -4.08 9.65 -20.48
CA GLN A 16 -4.52 11.01 -20.12
C GLN A 16 -6.05 11.12 -19.96
N LYS A 17 -6.81 10.43 -20.82
CA LYS A 17 -8.26 10.35 -20.67
C LYS A 17 -8.64 9.69 -19.34
N GLN A 18 -8.03 8.55 -19.02
CA GLN A 18 -8.33 7.79 -17.81
C GLN A 18 -7.96 8.56 -16.53
N LEU A 19 -6.81 9.24 -16.51
CA LEU A 19 -6.40 10.09 -15.39
C LEU A 19 -7.42 11.20 -15.11
N LYS A 20 -7.95 11.83 -16.16
CA LYS A 20 -8.99 12.85 -16.03
C LYS A 20 -10.28 12.28 -15.46
N GLU A 21 -10.70 11.10 -15.94
CA GLU A 21 -11.88 10.40 -15.41
C GLU A 21 -11.70 10.03 -13.93
N ASN A 22 -10.53 9.51 -13.55
CA ASN A 22 -10.19 9.17 -12.17
C ASN A 22 -10.26 10.41 -11.26
N GLN A 23 -9.68 11.54 -11.70
CA GLN A 23 -9.71 12.79 -10.93
C GLN A 23 -11.13 13.34 -10.77
N SER A 24 -11.91 13.41 -11.86
CA SER A 24 -13.30 13.88 -11.82
C SER A 24 -14.18 13.00 -10.92
N HIS A 25 -13.98 11.68 -10.93
CA HIS A 25 -14.69 10.79 -10.03
C HIS A 25 -14.33 11.08 -8.57
N LEU A 26 -13.04 11.19 -8.23
CA LEU A 26 -12.58 11.49 -6.88
C LEU A 26 -13.10 12.82 -6.34
N GLU A 27 -13.22 13.84 -7.19
CA GLU A 27 -13.79 15.14 -6.82
C GLU A 27 -15.30 15.08 -6.57
N SER A 28 -16.00 14.11 -7.18
CA SER A 28 -17.45 13.93 -7.04
C SER A 28 -17.88 13.17 -5.78
N LEU A 29 -16.94 12.57 -5.04
CA LEU A 29 -17.24 11.75 -3.86
C LEU A 29 -17.84 12.58 -2.71
N THR A 30 -18.96 12.10 -2.15
CA THR A 30 -19.68 12.76 -1.04
C THR A 30 -19.99 11.85 0.15
N HIS A 31 -19.63 10.56 0.07
CA HIS A 31 -19.91 9.60 1.14
C HIS A 31 -19.00 9.82 2.37
N PRO A 32 -19.38 9.32 3.56
CA PRO A 32 -18.53 9.39 4.74
C PRO A 32 -17.12 8.84 4.49
N GLY A 33 -16.11 9.50 5.06
CA GLY A 33 -14.70 9.13 4.94
C GLY A 33 -14.08 9.28 3.56
N CYS A 34 -14.73 9.96 2.60
CA CYS A 34 -14.13 10.25 1.28
C CYS A 34 -13.17 11.45 1.28
N GLN A 35 -13.19 12.25 2.35
CA GLN A 35 -12.38 13.46 2.50
C GLN A 35 -11.12 13.12 3.30
N LEU A 36 -9.95 13.52 2.78
CA LEU A 36 -8.69 13.33 3.48
C LEU A 36 -8.67 14.15 4.76
N LYS A 37 -8.50 13.48 5.89
CA LYS A 37 -8.33 14.13 7.20
C LYS A 37 -7.24 13.44 8.01
N LEU A 38 -6.08 13.24 7.39
CA LEU A 38 -4.90 12.78 8.11
C LEU A 38 -4.55 13.78 9.21
N THR A 39 -4.44 13.31 10.45
CA THR A 39 -4.03 14.12 11.60
C THR A 39 -2.69 14.81 11.35
N TYR A 40 -1.76 14.10 10.72
CA TYR A 40 -0.42 14.56 10.38
C TYR A 40 -0.27 14.65 8.86
N PRO A 41 0.16 15.81 8.32
CA PRO A 41 0.40 15.98 6.90
C PRO A 41 1.42 14.98 6.34
N LEU A 42 1.35 14.71 5.04
CA LEU A 42 2.36 13.93 4.34
C LEU A 42 3.76 14.53 4.55
N ASN A 43 4.78 13.67 4.65
CA ASN A 43 6.18 14.05 4.87
C ASN A 43 6.47 14.81 6.17
N SER A 44 5.53 14.79 7.13
CA SER A 44 5.74 15.30 8.48
C SER A 44 6.02 14.16 9.45
N ASN A 45 6.77 14.44 10.52
CA ASN A 45 6.89 13.53 11.65
C ASN A 45 5.85 13.93 12.69
N ALA A 46 5.06 12.96 13.14
CA ALA A 46 4.19 13.13 14.29
C ALA A 46 5.03 13.38 15.56
N PRO A 47 4.51 14.09 16.57
CA PRO A 47 5.24 14.30 17.81
C PRO A 47 5.52 12.96 18.51
N PRO A 48 6.62 12.86 19.29
CA PRO A 48 6.92 11.64 20.03
C PRO A 48 5.74 11.18 20.89
N LEU A 49 5.51 9.88 20.91
CA LEU A 49 4.56 9.22 21.81
C LEU A 49 5.22 8.90 23.16
N ASN A 50 4.40 8.72 24.19
CA ASN A 50 4.85 8.14 25.44
C ASN A 50 5.16 6.64 25.27
N ASP A 51 5.96 6.08 26.18
CA ASP A 51 6.44 4.69 26.08
C ASP A 51 5.33 3.63 26.24
N ASP A 52 4.13 3.99 26.68
CA ASP A 52 2.97 3.10 26.81
C ASP A 52 1.97 3.22 25.66
N GLU A 53 2.15 4.21 24.78
CA GLU A 53 1.23 4.48 23.68
C GLU A 53 1.51 3.59 22.46
N LEU A 54 0.43 3.05 21.88
CA LEU A 54 0.51 2.10 20.76
C LEU A 54 0.21 2.76 19.42
N VAL A 55 0.91 2.30 18.37
CA VAL A 55 0.60 2.62 16.97
C VAL A 55 0.27 1.36 16.22
N PHE A 56 -0.81 1.38 15.46
CA PHE A 56 -1.18 0.27 14.58
C PHE A 56 -0.93 0.65 13.12
N PHE A 57 0.06 0.01 12.53
CA PHE A 57 0.42 0.13 11.12
C PHE A 57 -0.41 -0.83 10.25
N PHE A 58 -1.01 -0.29 9.20
CA PHE A 58 -1.83 -1.02 8.24
C PHE A 58 -1.19 -0.93 6.86
N ASP A 59 -0.92 -2.09 6.25
CA ASP A 59 -0.77 -2.14 4.81
C ASP A 59 -2.10 -1.82 4.11
N ILE A 60 -2.03 -1.39 2.85
CA ILE A 60 -3.20 -0.96 2.08
C ILE A 60 -3.61 -2.05 1.08
N ASP A 61 -2.73 -2.36 0.14
CA ASP A 61 -3.06 -3.17 -1.02
C ASP A 61 -3.21 -4.64 -0.65
N ASN A 62 -4.33 -5.25 -1.04
CA ASN A 62 -4.72 -6.61 -0.60
C ASN A 62 -4.90 -6.76 0.92
N CYS A 63 -4.89 -5.68 1.71
CA CYS A 63 -5.08 -5.71 3.15
C CYS A 63 -6.37 -4.97 3.54
N LEU A 64 -6.45 -3.66 3.26
CA LEU A 64 -7.66 -2.85 3.47
C LEU A 64 -8.76 -3.13 2.43
N TYR A 65 -8.42 -3.81 1.35
CA TYR A 65 -9.36 -4.35 0.40
C TYR A 65 -8.90 -5.74 -0.02
N LYS A 66 -9.84 -6.58 -0.45
CA LYS A 66 -9.56 -7.98 -0.77
C LYS A 66 -8.68 -8.14 -2.00
N ARG A 67 -7.75 -9.09 -1.97
CA ARG A 67 -6.99 -9.54 -3.15
C ARG A 67 -7.91 -10.00 -4.28
N SER A 68 -9.07 -10.58 -3.95
CA SER A 68 -10.09 -11.01 -4.91
C SER A 68 -10.69 -9.86 -5.74
N SER A 69 -10.44 -8.60 -5.39
CA SER A 69 -10.84 -7.43 -6.19
C SER A 69 -10.19 -7.37 -7.58
N GLY A 70 -9.08 -8.09 -7.79
CA GLY A 70 -8.37 -8.15 -9.07
C GLY A 70 -7.52 -6.92 -9.38
N ILE A 71 -7.40 -5.96 -8.47
CA ILE A 71 -6.58 -4.73 -8.66
C ILE A 71 -5.12 -5.10 -8.92
N HIS A 72 -4.57 -6.04 -8.16
CA HIS A 72 -3.21 -6.52 -8.41
C HIS A 72 -3.04 -7.06 -9.83
N ASP A 73 -4.02 -7.80 -10.36
CA ASP A 73 -3.91 -8.40 -11.68
C ASP A 73 -3.97 -7.31 -12.78
N LEU A 74 -4.80 -6.28 -12.59
CA LEU A 74 -4.80 -5.09 -13.45
C LEU A 74 -3.47 -4.33 -13.37
N MET A 75 -2.90 -4.21 -12.17
CA MET A 75 -1.59 -3.61 -11.96
C MET A 75 -0.53 -4.37 -12.75
N GLN A 76 -0.47 -5.71 -12.65
CA GLN A 76 0.51 -6.52 -13.39
C GLN A 76 0.38 -6.36 -14.91
N ILE A 77 -0.85 -6.28 -15.43
CA ILE A 77 -1.08 -6.00 -16.85
C ILE A 77 -0.52 -4.62 -17.22
N SER A 78 -0.82 -3.59 -16.42
CA SER A 78 -0.37 -2.22 -16.65
C SER A 78 1.17 -2.09 -16.61
N ILE A 79 1.81 -2.73 -15.64
CA ILE A 79 3.28 -2.80 -15.53
C ILE A 79 3.87 -3.49 -16.76
N ASN A 80 3.31 -4.63 -17.18
CA ASN A 80 3.79 -5.35 -18.36
C ASN A 80 3.67 -4.52 -19.64
N ASP A 81 2.54 -3.86 -19.84
CA ASP A 81 2.34 -2.97 -20.99
C ASP A 81 3.33 -1.79 -20.97
N TYR A 82 3.55 -1.18 -19.81
CA TYR A 82 4.54 -0.11 -19.65
C TYR A 82 5.96 -0.60 -19.95
N VAL A 83 6.42 -1.68 -19.31
CA VAL A 83 7.79 -2.21 -19.46
C VAL A 83 8.05 -2.63 -20.90
N ARG A 84 7.09 -3.30 -21.55
CA ARG A 84 7.20 -3.66 -22.97
C ARG A 84 7.31 -2.42 -23.85
N THR A 85 6.51 -1.40 -23.58
CA THR A 85 6.48 -0.17 -24.39
C THR A 85 7.75 0.65 -24.23
N THR A 86 8.23 0.78 -23.00
CA THR A 86 9.36 1.64 -22.65
C THR A 86 10.71 0.98 -22.94
N LEU A 87 10.85 -0.33 -22.69
CA LEU A 87 12.10 -1.07 -22.88
C LEU A 87 12.16 -1.87 -24.19
N ASN A 88 11.11 -1.83 -25.00
CA ASN A 88 10.99 -2.58 -26.26
C ASN A 88 11.25 -4.09 -26.08
N LEU A 89 10.75 -4.66 -24.99
CA LEU A 89 10.90 -6.07 -24.63
C LEU A 89 9.73 -6.91 -25.15
N SER A 90 9.98 -8.21 -25.32
CA SER A 90 8.89 -9.18 -25.51
C SER A 90 8.03 -9.30 -24.24
N LYS A 91 6.85 -9.92 -24.37
CA LYS A 91 5.97 -10.15 -23.21
C LYS A 91 6.67 -11.00 -22.14
N ASP A 92 7.34 -12.07 -22.57
CA ASP A 92 7.99 -13.02 -21.69
C ASP A 92 9.21 -12.39 -21.00
N ASP A 93 10.02 -11.63 -21.74
CA ASP A 93 11.17 -10.93 -21.17
C ASP A 93 10.74 -9.87 -20.14
N ALA A 94 9.67 -9.11 -20.44
CA ALA A 94 9.14 -8.12 -19.52
C ALA A 94 8.60 -8.77 -18.23
N GLN A 95 7.94 -9.93 -18.34
CA GLN A 95 7.43 -10.68 -17.19
C GLN A 95 8.57 -11.26 -16.34
N GLN A 96 9.60 -11.84 -16.97
CA GLN A 96 10.78 -12.34 -16.27
C GLN A 96 11.54 -11.21 -15.56
N LEU A 97 11.69 -10.05 -16.21
CA LEU A 97 12.35 -8.89 -15.63
C LEU A 97 11.61 -8.37 -14.38
N GLN A 98 10.28 -8.25 -14.47
CA GLN A 98 9.44 -7.83 -13.34
C GLN A 98 9.50 -8.81 -12.18
N SER A 99 9.36 -10.12 -12.46
CA SER A 99 9.45 -11.15 -11.43
C SER A 99 10.82 -11.14 -10.75
N LYS A 100 11.91 -11.02 -11.53
CA LYS A 100 13.27 -10.91 -10.99
C LYS A 100 13.40 -9.72 -10.04
N TYR A 101 12.95 -8.53 -10.44
CA TYR A 101 13.06 -7.34 -9.60
C TYR A 101 12.15 -7.38 -8.39
N TYR A 102 10.94 -7.90 -8.52
CA TYR A 102 10.06 -8.12 -7.37
C TYR A 102 10.69 -9.06 -6.34
N HIS A 103 11.24 -10.19 -6.77
CA HIS A 103 11.91 -11.13 -5.85
C HIS A 103 13.16 -10.54 -5.20
N GLN A 104 13.94 -9.75 -5.93
CA GLN A 104 15.20 -9.19 -5.44
C GLN A 104 15.00 -7.97 -4.52
N TYR A 105 13.99 -7.15 -4.81
CA TYR A 105 13.83 -5.81 -4.23
C TYR A 105 12.52 -5.61 -3.45
N GLY A 106 11.57 -6.55 -3.51
CA GLY A 106 10.23 -6.40 -2.93
C GLY A 106 9.29 -5.50 -3.75
N LEU A 107 9.83 -4.69 -4.67
CA LEU A 107 9.08 -3.83 -5.57
C LEU A 107 9.79 -3.72 -6.92
N ALA A 108 9.11 -4.10 -8.01
CA ALA A 108 9.73 -4.20 -9.33
C ALA A 108 10.30 -2.86 -9.84
N ILE A 109 9.68 -1.72 -9.48
CA ILE A 109 10.13 -0.39 -9.92
C ILE A 109 11.53 -0.05 -9.43
N GLN A 110 11.98 -0.57 -8.29
CA GLN A 110 13.35 -0.33 -7.80
C GLN A 110 14.40 -0.80 -8.81
N GLY A 111 14.25 -2.02 -9.32
CA GLY A 111 15.17 -2.56 -10.32
C GLY A 111 15.07 -1.82 -11.65
N LEU A 112 13.86 -1.41 -12.05
CA LEU A 112 13.62 -0.64 -13.27
C LEU A 112 14.28 0.75 -13.21
N VAL A 113 14.17 1.46 -12.09
CA VAL A 113 14.86 2.75 -11.88
C VAL A 113 16.36 2.55 -11.90
N LYS A 114 16.86 1.60 -11.09
CA LYS A 114 18.29 1.38 -10.86
C LYS A 114 19.06 0.92 -12.10
N PHE A 115 18.50 0.00 -12.88
CA PHE A 115 19.23 -0.61 -14.01
C PHE A 115 18.76 -0.15 -15.39
N HIS A 116 17.54 0.40 -15.50
CA HIS A 116 16.96 0.80 -16.77
C HIS A 116 16.68 2.31 -16.87
N LYS A 117 17.01 3.10 -15.82
CA LYS A 117 16.82 4.56 -15.78
C LYS A 117 15.37 4.97 -16.06
N ILE A 118 14.41 4.13 -15.67
CA ILE A 118 12.99 4.45 -15.75
C ILE A 118 12.70 5.59 -14.77
N ASN A 119 11.93 6.58 -15.22
CA ASN A 119 11.42 7.62 -14.34
C ASN A 119 10.26 7.04 -13.51
N ALA A 120 10.43 6.98 -12.18
CA ALA A 120 9.45 6.37 -11.29
C ALA A 120 8.12 7.13 -11.24
N ILE A 121 8.14 8.46 -11.42
CA ILE A 121 6.91 9.28 -11.46
C ILE A 121 6.15 9.03 -12.76
N GLU A 122 6.84 8.98 -13.89
CA GLU A 122 6.22 8.64 -15.18
C GLU A 122 5.64 7.22 -15.18
N TYR A 123 6.38 6.28 -14.58
CA TYR A 123 5.90 4.92 -14.36
C TYR A 123 4.62 4.93 -13.52
N ASN A 124 4.61 5.63 -12.38
CA ASN A 124 3.44 5.70 -11.50
C ASN A 124 2.21 6.30 -12.20
N GLU A 125 2.39 7.39 -12.94
CA GLU A 125 1.32 8.04 -13.70
C GLU A 125 0.67 7.05 -14.68
N LYS A 126 1.49 6.27 -15.39
CA LYS A 126 1.03 5.35 -16.43
C LYS A 126 0.54 4.02 -15.90
N VAL A 127 1.05 3.58 -14.76
CA VAL A 127 0.78 2.26 -14.21
C VAL A 127 -0.31 2.31 -13.15
N ASP A 128 -0.10 3.11 -12.10
CA ASP A 128 -0.87 3.08 -10.87
C ASP A 128 -2.00 4.12 -10.90
N ASP A 129 -1.64 5.40 -11.14
CA ASP A 129 -2.61 6.50 -11.20
C ASP A 129 -3.64 6.31 -12.33
N SER A 130 -3.27 5.59 -13.39
CA SER A 130 -4.13 5.30 -14.55
C SER A 130 -5.12 4.16 -14.33
N LEU A 131 -5.00 3.33 -13.29
CA LEU A 131 -5.98 2.27 -13.04
C LEU A 131 -7.35 2.85 -12.75
N PRO A 132 -8.48 2.26 -13.20
CA PRO A 132 -9.82 2.74 -12.90
C PRO A 132 -10.36 2.15 -11.58
N LEU A 133 -9.68 2.42 -10.45
CA LEU A 133 -10.00 1.84 -9.14
C LEU A 133 -11.45 2.10 -8.69
N GLN A 134 -12.08 3.19 -9.12
CA GLN A 134 -13.48 3.50 -8.79
C GLN A 134 -14.50 2.49 -9.35
N ASP A 135 -14.11 1.70 -10.35
CA ASP A 135 -14.97 0.66 -10.90
C ASP A 135 -14.90 -0.65 -10.08
N ILE A 136 -14.08 -0.66 -9.03
CA ILE A 136 -13.72 -1.86 -8.25
C ILE A 136 -13.86 -1.60 -6.74
N LEU A 137 -13.34 -0.47 -6.27
CA LEU A 137 -13.36 -0.06 -4.87
C LEU A 137 -14.58 0.80 -4.61
N TYR A 138 -15.37 0.38 -3.64
CA TYR A 138 -16.55 1.08 -3.15
C TYR A 138 -16.41 1.31 -1.64
N PRO A 139 -17.19 2.22 -1.06
CA PRO A 139 -17.20 2.40 0.38
C PRO A 139 -17.45 1.07 1.10
N ASP A 140 -16.66 0.79 2.13
CA ASP A 140 -16.77 -0.44 2.94
C ASP A 140 -17.25 -0.06 4.37
N PRO A 141 -18.56 -0.12 4.64
CA PRO A 141 -19.11 0.25 5.93
C PRO A 141 -18.64 -0.67 7.08
N GLU A 142 -18.36 -1.95 6.81
CA GLU A 142 -17.93 -2.90 7.83
C GLU A 142 -16.49 -2.60 8.26
N LEU A 143 -15.59 -2.40 7.29
CA LEU A 143 -14.22 -1.96 7.56
C LEU A 143 -14.20 -0.61 8.27
N ARG A 144 -15.02 0.35 7.81
CA ARG A 144 -15.12 1.66 8.45
C ARG A 144 -15.55 1.52 9.91
N GLN A 145 -16.57 0.70 10.19
CA GLN A 145 -17.05 0.50 11.55
C GLN A 145 -16.01 -0.19 12.45
N LEU A 146 -15.26 -1.16 11.92
CA LEU A 146 -14.14 -1.79 12.63
C LEU A 146 -13.11 -0.74 13.08
N LEU A 147 -12.68 0.13 12.17
CA LEU A 147 -11.69 1.17 12.45
C LEU A 147 -12.23 2.24 13.43
N ILE A 148 -13.51 2.61 13.32
CA ILE A 148 -14.17 3.50 14.28
C ILE A 148 -14.17 2.87 15.68
N ASN A 149 -14.57 1.59 15.78
CA ASN A 149 -14.60 0.87 17.06
C ASN A 149 -13.19 0.82 17.68
N LEU A 150 -12.17 0.52 16.87
CA LEU A 150 -10.77 0.54 17.31
C LEU A 150 -10.39 1.90 17.90
N ARG A 151 -10.72 3.01 17.22
CA ARG A 151 -10.43 4.36 17.75
C ARG A 151 -11.16 4.66 19.06
N LEU A 152 -12.40 4.19 19.21
CA LEU A 152 -13.21 4.43 20.41
C LEU A 152 -12.67 3.73 21.66
N THR A 153 -11.88 2.66 21.51
CA THR A 153 -11.23 1.98 22.65
C THR A 153 -10.25 2.88 23.38
N GLY A 154 -9.63 3.84 22.68
CA GLY A 154 -8.53 4.65 23.22
C GLY A 154 -7.23 3.89 23.48
N LYS A 155 -7.14 2.60 23.14
CA LYS A 155 -5.97 1.73 23.39
C LYS A 155 -4.85 1.90 22.37
N VAL A 156 -5.20 2.38 21.17
CA VAL A 156 -4.24 2.69 20.10
C VAL A 156 -4.26 4.20 19.87
N SER A 157 -3.13 4.85 20.13
CA SER A 157 -3.01 6.31 19.98
C SER A 157 -3.04 6.74 18.52
N ARG A 158 -2.47 5.93 17.60
CA ARG A 158 -2.43 6.26 16.17
C ARG A 158 -2.73 5.07 15.27
N LEU A 159 -3.56 5.29 14.26
CA LEU A 159 -3.72 4.39 13.12
C LEU A 159 -2.88 4.94 11.97
N TRP A 160 -1.93 4.16 11.48
CA TRP A 160 -0.94 4.63 10.51
C TRP A 160 -0.95 3.77 9.25
N LEU A 161 -1.05 4.40 8.08
CA LEU A 161 -0.95 3.69 6.81
C LEU A 161 0.52 3.46 6.48
N PHE A 162 0.89 2.25 6.07
CA PHE A 162 2.26 1.89 5.72
C PHE A 162 2.29 1.00 4.47
N THR A 163 2.53 1.62 3.31
CA THR A 163 2.39 0.98 2.00
C THR A 163 3.67 1.06 1.16
N ASN A 164 3.83 0.12 0.23
CA ASN A 164 4.83 0.18 -0.83
C ASN A 164 4.41 1.01 -2.05
N ALA A 165 3.15 1.44 -2.11
CA ALA A 165 2.65 2.30 -3.18
C ALA A 165 3.09 3.76 -3.01
N TYR A 166 2.90 4.57 -4.06
CA TYR A 166 3.07 6.01 -3.99
C TYR A 166 1.86 6.69 -3.31
N LYS A 167 2.06 7.91 -2.82
CA LYS A 167 1.04 8.67 -2.07
C LYS A 167 -0.29 8.81 -2.82
N ASN A 168 -0.26 9.03 -4.14
CA ASN A 168 -1.48 9.25 -4.93
C ASN A 168 -2.42 8.03 -4.86
N HIS A 169 -1.87 6.83 -5.09
CA HIS A 169 -2.62 5.58 -5.01
C HIS A 169 -3.15 5.32 -3.59
N ALA A 170 -2.27 5.43 -2.58
CA ALA A 170 -2.63 5.22 -1.19
C ALA A 170 -3.81 6.11 -0.75
N LEU A 171 -3.73 7.41 -1.04
CA LEU A 171 -4.78 8.37 -0.71
C LEU A 171 -6.07 8.11 -1.49
N ARG A 172 -5.95 7.71 -2.76
CA ARG A 172 -7.10 7.38 -3.59
C ARG A 172 -7.86 6.16 -3.06
N VAL A 173 -7.16 5.09 -2.68
CA VAL A 173 -7.77 3.87 -2.12
C VAL A 173 -8.57 4.19 -0.86
N ILE A 174 -7.97 4.87 0.13
CA ILE A 174 -8.67 5.16 1.39
C ILE A 174 -9.87 6.09 1.20
N ARG A 175 -9.83 6.97 0.19
CA ARG A 175 -10.98 7.82 -0.16
C ARG A 175 -12.11 7.01 -0.77
N LEU A 176 -11.81 6.10 -1.70
CA LEU A 176 -12.81 5.23 -2.33
C LEU A 176 -13.45 4.26 -1.32
N LEU A 177 -12.65 3.70 -0.41
CA LEU A 177 -13.13 2.82 0.67
C LEU A 177 -13.91 3.57 1.76
N GLY A 178 -13.86 4.92 1.78
CA GLY A 178 -14.57 5.73 2.78
C GLY A 178 -13.95 5.64 4.18
N ILE A 179 -12.62 5.61 4.27
CA ILE A 179 -11.86 5.49 5.53
C ILE A 179 -10.75 6.54 5.66
N ALA A 180 -10.73 7.56 4.80
CA ALA A 180 -9.66 8.56 4.71
C ALA A 180 -9.56 9.52 5.91
N ASP A 181 -10.55 9.53 6.79
CA ASP A 181 -10.63 10.32 8.01
C ASP A 181 -10.32 9.52 9.29
N LEU A 182 -9.95 8.24 9.16
CA LEU A 182 -9.72 7.36 10.30
C LEU A 182 -8.23 7.13 10.61
N PHE A 183 -7.33 7.51 9.70
CA PHE A 183 -5.89 7.34 9.85
C PHE A 183 -5.22 8.67 10.21
N ASP A 184 -4.21 8.60 11.08
CA ASP A 184 -3.46 9.76 11.54
C ASP A 184 -2.37 10.17 10.55
N GLY A 185 -1.79 9.22 9.82
CA GLY A 185 -0.68 9.49 8.90
C GLY A 185 -0.45 8.37 7.91
N LEU A 186 0.49 8.62 7.00
CA LEU A 186 0.84 7.74 5.89
C LEU A 186 2.36 7.73 5.68
N THR A 187 2.94 6.54 5.74
CA THR A 187 4.27 6.22 5.21
C THR A 187 4.11 5.48 3.89
N TYR A 188 4.74 6.00 2.84
CA TYR A 188 4.62 5.52 1.46
C TYR A 188 6.00 5.46 0.79
N CYS A 189 6.13 4.72 -0.31
CA CYS A 189 7.37 4.69 -1.08
C CYS A 189 7.53 5.98 -1.86
N ASP A 190 8.57 6.75 -1.58
CA ASP A 190 8.79 8.02 -2.26
C ASP A 190 9.46 7.81 -3.62
N TYR A 191 8.67 7.88 -4.68
CA TYR A 191 9.12 7.75 -6.07
C TYR A 191 9.78 9.02 -6.61
N GLU A 192 9.80 10.12 -5.84
CA GLU A 192 10.53 11.34 -6.20
C GLU A 192 12.03 11.20 -5.87
N GLN A 193 12.42 10.18 -5.08
CA GLN A 193 13.82 9.92 -4.74
C GLN A 193 14.58 9.33 -5.93
N PRO A 194 15.67 9.98 -6.38
CA PRO A 194 16.37 9.60 -7.61
C PRO A 194 17.28 8.37 -7.45
N ASP A 195 17.81 8.14 -6.25
CA ASP A 195 18.90 7.16 -6.04
C ASP A 195 18.40 5.82 -5.49
N GLU A 196 17.49 5.86 -4.52
CA GLU A 196 16.98 4.67 -3.85
C GLU A 196 15.55 4.88 -3.36
N ILE A 197 14.64 4.04 -3.84
CA ILE A 197 13.26 3.97 -3.33
C ILE A 197 13.27 2.97 -2.18
N LEU A 198 13.12 3.43 -0.95
CA LEU A 198 12.94 2.54 0.20
C LEU A 198 11.53 1.96 0.21
N CYS A 199 11.41 0.64 0.38
CA CYS A 199 10.13 -0.06 0.51
C CYS A 199 10.23 -1.25 1.47
N LYS A 200 9.09 -1.78 1.93
CA LYS A 200 9.03 -3.04 2.66
C LYS A 200 9.48 -4.17 1.70
N PRO A 201 10.29 -5.15 2.15
CA PRO A 201 10.58 -5.51 3.54
C PRO A 201 11.89 -4.89 4.10
N ASN A 202 12.44 -3.83 3.52
CA ASN A 202 13.70 -3.22 3.99
C ASN A 202 13.53 -2.64 5.41
N PRO A 203 14.33 -3.07 6.42
CA PRO A 203 14.26 -2.56 7.79
C PRO A 203 14.40 -1.03 7.92
N GLU A 204 15.15 -0.37 7.04
CA GLU A 204 15.30 1.10 7.05
C GLU A 204 13.98 1.81 6.72
N PHE A 205 13.11 1.18 5.93
CA PHE A 205 11.80 1.71 5.65
C PHE A 205 10.85 1.57 6.85
N PHE A 206 10.99 0.49 7.64
CA PHE A 206 10.28 0.35 8.93
C PHE A 206 10.77 1.41 9.95
N GLN A 207 12.06 1.71 9.98
CA GLN A 207 12.60 2.81 10.81
C GLN A 207 12.03 4.18 10.38
N THR A 208 11.87 4.38 9.06
CA THR A 208 11.20 5.58 8.53
C THR A 208 9.77 5.67 9.02
N ALA A 209 9.00 4.59 8.94
CA ALA A 209 7.63 4.52 9.43
C ALA A 209 7.53 4.78 10.94
N LEU A 210 8.42 4.16 11.73
CA LEU A 210 8.52 4.33 13.18
C LEU A 210 8.71 5.82 13.55
N LYS A 211 9.67 6.48 12.90
CA LYS A 211 9.98 7.91 13.12
C LYS A 211 8.82 8.81 12.69
N GLN A 212 8.22 8.57 11.53
CA GLN A 212 7.12 9.38 11.03
C GLN A 212 5.88 9.26 11.92
N ALA A 213 5.61 8.04 12.42
CA ALA A 213 4.54 7.79 13.38
C ALA A 213 4.85 8.22 14.81
N GLY A 214 6.04 8.80 15.08
CA GLY A 214 6.45 9.31 16.38
C GLY A 214 6.71 8.24 17.45
N CYS A 215 6.94 6.99 17.05
CA CYS A 215 7.30 5.91 17.97
C CYS A 215 8.81 5.92 18.27
N SER A 216 9.17 5.54 19.50
CA SER A 216 10.55 5.35 19.93
C SER A 216 11.05 3.89 19.77
N ASN A 217 10.14 2.91 19.81
CA ASN A 217 10.46 1.49 19.79
C ASN A 217 9.37 0.68 19.05
N PHE A 218 9.78 -0.38 18.37
CA PHE A 218 8.87 -1.31 17.66
C PHE A 218 7.99 -2.14 18.60
N GLU A 219 8.40 -2.33 19.86
CA GLU A 219 7.60 -3.06 20.87
C GLU A 219 6.29 -2.34 21.26
N ASN A 220 6.07 -1.12 20.75
CA ASN A 220 4.81 -0.37 20.86
C ASN A 220 4.01 -0.34 19.53
N CYS A 221 4.43 -1.13 18.55
CA CYS A 221 3.84 -1.14 17.22
C CYS A 221 3.08 -2.44 16.97
N LEU A 222 1.85 -2.30 16.49
CA LEU A 222 1.07 -3.37 15.88
C LEU A 222 1.18 -3.27 14.37
N PHE A 223 1.15 -4.40 13.67
CA PHE A 223 1.31 -4.42 12.22
C PHE A 223 0.44 -5.48 11.55
N VAL A 224 -0.27 -5.10 10.49
CA VAL A 224 -1.02 -6.01 9.62
C VAL A 224 -0.62 -5.82 8.16
N ASP A 225 -0.28 -6.91 7.48
CA ASP A 225 0.25 -6.92 6.11
C ASP A 225 -0.01 -8.28 5.45
N ASP A 226 -0.15 -8.31 4.12
CA ASP A 226 -0.38 -9.55 3.34
C ASP A 226 0.92 -10.26 2.92
N SER A 227 2.06 -9.56 2.99
CA SER A 227 3.35 -10.08 2.56
C SER A 227 4.09 -10.76 3.69
N SER A 228 4.32 -12.07 3.53
CA SER A 228 5.15 -12.87 4.44
C SER A 228 6.54 -12.28 4.71
N ALA A 229 7.16 -11.61 3.73
CA ALA A 229 8.47 -10.97 3.91
C ALA A 229 8.39 -9.73 4.79
N ASN A 230 7.33 -8.92 4.64
CA ASN A 230 7.09 -7.74 5.47
C ASN A 230 6.82 -8.16 6.91
N VAL A 231 5.96 -9.17 7.10
CA VAL A 231 5.63 -9.79 8.38
C VAL A 231 6.90 -10.36 9.06
N LEU A 232 7.78 -11.02 8.31
CA LEU A 232 9.05 -11.53 8.83
C LEU A 232 9.97 -10.40 9.30
N THR A 233 10.08 -9.30 8.54
CA THR A 233 10.85 -8.12 8.96
C THR A 233 10.28 -7.52 10.24
N ALA A 234 8.97 -7.32 10.33
CA ALA A 234 8.33 -6.81 11.54
C ALA A 234 8.60 -7.69 12.76
N LYS A 235 8.60 -9.02 12.57
CA LYS A 235 8.96 -9.97 13.62
C LYS A 235 10.41 -9.85 14.06
N ASN A 236 11.33 -9.73 13.12
CA ASN A 236 12.75 -9.54 13.42
C ASN A 236 13.03 -8.20 14.13
N LEU A 237 12.22 -7.18 13.83
CA LEU A 237 12.24 -5.88 14.49
C LEU A 237 11.48 -5.86 15.83
N LYS A 238 10.86 -6.97 16.24
CA LYS A 238 10.13 -7.14 17.51
C LYS A 238 8.90 -6.23 17.66
N PHE A 239 8.11 -6.11 16.60
CA PHE A 239 6.77 -5.53 16.72
C PHE A 239 5.96 -6.28 17.80
N LYS A 240 5.13 -5.54 18.55
CA LYS A 240 4.35 -6.05 19.68
C LYS A 240 3.40 -7.16 19.26
N ASN A 241 2.59 -6.87 18.25
CA ASN A 241 1.62 -7.77 17.66
C ASN A 241 1.75 -7.68 16.15
N ILE A 242 1.78 -8.83 15.49
CA ILE A 242 1.95 -8.94 14.05
C ILE A 242 0.86 -9.85 13.53
N VAL A 243 0.16 -9.39 12.50
CA VAL A 243 -0.96 -10.10 11.88
C VAL A 243 -0.64 -10.29 10.41
N HIS A 244 -0.60 -11.55 9.98
CA HIS A 244 -0.46 -11.90 8.57
C HIS A 244 -1.85 -12.06 7.97
N PHE A 245 -2.24 -11.12 7.10
CA PHE A 245 -3.50 -11.19 6.37
C PHE A 245 -3.34 -12.04 5.12
N ILE A 246 -4.11 -13.12 4.97
CA ILE A 246 -4.03 -13.94 3.76
C ILE A 246 -5.43 -14.33 3.33
N GLU A 247 -5.95 -13.71 2.28
CA GLU A 247 -7.30 -14.02 1.81
C GLU A 247 -7.43 -15.46 1.26
N ARG A 248 -6.48 -15.91 0.43
CA ARG A 248 -6.56 -17.20 -0.28
C ARG A 248 -5.33 -18.07 0.01
N ASP A 249 -5.52 -19.38 0.10
CA ASP A 249 -4.41 -20.31 0.37
C ASP A 249 -3.30 -20.30 -0.69
N GLN A 250 -3.63 -19.91 -1.92
CA GLN A 250 -2.65 -19.75 -3.00
C GLN A 250 -1.73 -18.53 -2.82
N ASP A 251 -2.16 -17.54 -2.03
CA ASP A 251 -1.37 -16.36 -1.68
C ASP A 251 -0.51 -16.64 -0.42
N LEU A 252 -0.64 -17.85 0.16
CA LEU A 252 0.07 -18.26 1.36
C LEU A 252 1.58 -18.35 1.08
N GLY A 253 2.32 -17.32 1.51
CA GLY A 253 3.75 -17.43 1.75
C GLY A 253 4.04 -18.30 2.97
N THR A 254 5.27 -18.26 3.48
CA THR A 254 5.58 -18.88 4.78
C THR A 254 5.21 -17.92 5.90
N THR A 255 4.07 -18.15 6.57
CA THR A 255 3.73 -17.40 7.79
C THR A 255 4.80 -17.69 8.87
N PRO A 256 5.51 -16.67 9.38
CA PRO A 256 6.50 -16.90 10.41
C PRO A 256 5.87 -17.50 11.67
N HIS A 257 6.55 -18.47 12.30
CA HIS A 257 6.05 -19.12 13.52
C HIS A 257 5.66 -18.11 14.61
N GLY A 258 4.48 -18.23 15.21
CA GLY A 258 4.01 -17.34 16.27
C GLY A 258 3.50 -15.98 15.79
N VAL A 259 3.23 -15.83 14.50
CA VAL A 259 2.47 -14.71 13.93
C VAL A 259 1.02 -15.16 13.74
N GLU A 260 0.07 -14.34 14.19
CA GLU A 260 -1.36 -14.60 14.01
C GLU A 260 -1.76 -14.46 12.54
N LEU A 261 -2.63 -15.35 12.06
CA LEU A 261 -3.11 -15.35 10.69
C LEU A 261 -4.60 -15.08 10.67
N ILE A 262 -5.02 -14.14 9.82
CA ILE A 262 -6.44 -13.86 9.55
C ILE A 262 -6.75 -13.98 8.06
N ARG A 263 -8.00 -14.34 7.75
CA ARG A 263 -8.51 -14.45 6.37
C ARG A 263 -9.36 -13.25 5.98
N ASN A 264 -9.84 -12.52 6.97
CA ASN A 264 -10.63 -11.31 6.81
C ASN A 264 -10.13 -10.27 7.81
N ILE A 265 -9.92 -9.02 7.38
CA ILE A 265 -9.49 -7.94 8.26
C ILE A 265 -10.48 -7.68 9.41
N LEU A 266 -11.75 -8.04 9.21
CA LEU A 266 -12.79 -8.01 10.23
C LEU A 266 -12.59 -9.03 11.37
N ASP A 267 -11.64 -9.96 11.24
CA ASP A 267 -11.26 -10.90 12.30
C ASP A 267 -10.23 -10.33 13.28
N LEU A 268 -9.70 -9.12 13.05
CA LEU A 268 -8.77 -8.45 13.98
C LEU A 268 -9.25 -8.42 15.44
N PRO A 269 -10.53 -8.15 15.77
CA PRO A 269 -11.00 -8.18 17.15
C PRO A 269 -10.93 -9.55 17.82
N LYS A 270 -10.96 -10.64 17.03
CA LYS A 270 -10.91 -12.01 17.57
C LYS A 270 -9.50 -12.41 17.99
N ILE A 271 -8.49 -11.93 17.26
CA ILE A 271 -7.08 -12.27 17.50
C ILE A 271 -6.36 -11.26 18.38
N LEU A 272 -6.90 -10.03 18.49
CA LEU A 272 -6.39 -8.96 19.35
C LEU A 272 -7.49 -8.43 20.29
N PRO A 273 -8.19 -9.29 21.06
CA PRO A 273 -9.29 -8.85 21.91
C PRO A 273 -8.85 -7.78 22.91
N GLU A 274 -7.61 -7.83 23.40
CA GLU A 274 -7.06 -6.84 24.32
C GLU A 274 -6.98 -5.43 23.73
N ILE A 275 -6.95 -5.30 22.40
CA ILE A 275 -6.90 -4.04 21.65
C ILE A 275 -8.29 -3.53 21.29
N PHE A 276 -9.25 -4.43 21.03
CA PHE A 276 -10.57 -4.09 20.49
C PHE A 276 -11.71 -4.11 21.52
N GLU A 277 -11.54 -4.79 22.65
CA GLU A 277 -12.51 -4.75 23.76
C GLU A 277 -12.26 -3.49 24.62
N PRO A 278 -13.27 -2.93 25.30
CA PRO A 278 -13.11 -1.79 26.21
C PRO A 278 -12.16 -2.08 27.39
#